data_AF-A0AA96CY33-F1
#
_entry.id   AF-A0AA96CY33-F1
#
_cell.length_a   1.000
_cell.length_b   1.000
_cell.length_c   1.000
_cell.angle_alpha   90.00
_cell.angle_beta   90.00
_cell.angle_gamma   90.00
#
_symmetry.space_group_name_H-M   'P 1'
#
loop_
_entity.id
_entity.type
_entity.pdbx_description
1 polymer ?
#
loop_
_entity_poly.entity_id
_entity_poly.type
_entity_poly.pdbx_seq_one_letter_code
_entity_poly.pdbx_strand_id
1 'polypeptide(L)'
;MKNVIFIKAYVNLNNEEFDNLNSDEVYDGYRGIWRISKNKVDDLKYAFAIHKNIIKNVYLIHAWHNGNTTLYRTRKINPNDPKIKGRLEFTGRIALDMQHFIGKDVSLYYNKGEANPIKYMELDQLQNLIREYIVYPDDIDDNDLFEGSKKQITVNAYERSLQARQNCIAHYGTKCVICSFDFKKIYGEIGHNFIHVHHIKPLSEIDEKYKINPIEDLRPVCPNCHAMIHKRKPPYSIEEIQDRIKK
;
A
#
# COMPACT_ATOMS: atom_id res chain seq x y z
N MET A 1 -12.28 10.21 6.18
CA MET A 1 -11.02 9.45 6.34
C MET A 1 -11.39 7.99 6.54
N LYS A 2 -10.85 7.07 5.73
CA LYS A 2 -11.06 5.62 5.93
C LYS A 2 -9.87 5.05 6.69
N ASN A 3 -10.02 4.84 7.99
CA ASN A 3 -8.92 4.31 8.81
C ASN A 3 -8.87 2.78 8.66
N VAL A 4 -7.66 2.23 8.66
CA VAL A 4 -7.40 0.80 8.53
C VAL A 4 -6.60 0.26 9.71
N ILE A 5 -6.83 -1.01 10.01
CA ILE A 5 -6.06 -1.75 11.01
C ILE A 5 -5.31 -2.88 10.35
N PHE A 6 -4.01 -2.93 10.60
CA PHE A 6 -3.10 -3.98 10.19
C PHE A 6 -3.01 -4.98 11.32
N ILE A 7 -3.31 -6.24 11.01
CA ILE A 7 -3.36 -7.32 11.98
C ILE A 7 -2.38 -8.40 11.53
N LYS A 8 -1.35 -8.64 12.32
CA LYS A 8 -0.46 -9.79 12.18
C LYS A 8 -1.00 -10.95 13.02
N ALA A 9 -1.37 -12.02 12.35
CA ALA A 9 -1.73 -13.30 12.98
C ALA A 9 -0.81 -14.40 12.44
N TYR A 10 -0.85 -15.58 13.07
CA TYR A 10 -0.08 -16.75 12.63
C TYR A 10 1.43 -16.51 12.51
N VAL A 11 1.99 -15.70 13.42
CA VAL A 11 3.41 -15.30 13.38
C VAL A 11 4.39 -16.48 13.46
N ASN A 12 3.95 -17.62 13.97
CA ASN A 12 4.75 -18.84 14.10
C ASN A 12 4.57 -19.83 12.95
N LEU A 13 3.59 -19.62 12.06
CA LEU A 13 3.39 -20.51 10.92
C LEU A 13 4.38 -20.16 9.81
N ASN A 14 4.87 -21.18 9.11
CA ASN A 14 5.55 -21.01 7.85
C ASN A 14 4.55 -20.77 6.69
N ASN A 15 5.04 -20.56 5.47
CA ASN A 15 4.17 -20.23 4.33
C ASN A 15 3.27 -21.41 3.94
N GLU A 16 3.84 -22.62 3.89
CA GLU A 16 3.11 -23.84 3.54
C GLU A 16 2.02 -24.15 4.57
N GLU A 17 2.34 -24.05 5.86
CA GLU A 17 1.38 -24.22 6.95
C GLU A 17 0.25 -23.19 6.87
N PHE A 18 0.57 -21.93 6.55
CA PHE A 18 -0.43 -20.88 6.42
C PHE A 18 -1.31 -21.09 5.18
N ASP A 19 -0.73 -21.44 4.05
CA ASP A 19 -1.46 -21.59 2.78
C ASP A 19 -2.38 -22.84 2.80
N ASN A 20 -2.16 -23.77 3.72
CA ASN A 20 -3.07 -24.89 4.00
C ASN A 20 -4.32 -24.50 4.81
N LEU A 21 -4.39 -23.29 5.38
CA LEU A 21 -5.57 -22.82 6.11
C LEU A 21 -6.72 -22.51 5.15
N ASN A 22 -7.94 -22.88 5.53
CA ASN A 22 -9.13 -22.49 4.77
C ASN A 22 -9.60 -21.06 5.08
N SER A 23 -10.54 -20.55 4.30
CA SER A 23 -11.02 -19.16 4.43
C SER A 23 -11.63 -18.82 5.79
N ASP A 24 -12.33 -19.78 6.42
CA ASP A 24 -12.93 -19.58 7.74
C ASP A 24 -11.87 -19.56 8.84
N GLU A 25 -10.83 -20.40 8.72
CA GLU A 25 -9.68 -20.39 9.65
C GLU A 25 -8.96 -19.05 9.58
N VAL A 26 -8.62 -18.61 8.36
CA VAL A 26 -7.97 -17.30 8.15
C VAL A 26 -8.85 -16.19 8.75
N TYR A 27 -10.13 -16.14 8.41
CA TYR A 27 -11.03 -15.10 8.94
C TYR A 27 -11.09 -15.09 10.47
N ASP A 28 -11.30 -16.25 11.09
CA ASP A 28 -11.35 -16.39 12.56
C ASP A 28 -10.02 -16.07 13.25
N GLY A 29 -8.89 -16.30 12.58
CA GLY A 29 -7.57 -15.88 13.04
C GLY A 29 -7.39 -14.38 13.09
N TYR A 30 -7.90 -13.67 12.07
CA TYR A 30 -7.69 -12.23 11.92
C TYR A 30 -8.78 -11.37 12.57
N ARG A 31 -9.98 -11.91 12.83
CA ARG A 31 -11.10 -11.10 13.32
C ARG A 31 -11.13 -10.83 14.83
N GLY A 32 -10.33 -11.55 15.62
CA GLY A 32 -10.24 -11.42 17.08
C GLY A 32 -9.23 -12.42 17.64
N ILE A 33 -8.87 -12.43 18.92
CA ILE A 33 -9.34 -11.66 20.07
C ILE A 33 -8.23 -10.65 20.40
N TRP A 34 -8.40 -9.40 19.98
CA TRP A 34 -7.31 -8.44 19.91
C TRP A 34 -7.30 -7.46 21.08
N ARG A 35 -6.11 -7.06 21.52
CA ARG A 35 -5.95 -5.97 22.49
C ARG A 35 -5.92 -4.63 21.75
N ILE A 36 -7.11 -4.09 21.51
CA ILE A 36 -7.34 -2.86 20.74
C ILE A 36 -7.97 -1.80 21.65
N SER A 37 -7.62 -0.54 21.44
CA SER A 37 -8.22 0.58 22.18
C SER A 37 -9.65 0.81 21.69
N LYS A 38 -10.63 0.82 22.60
CA LYS A 38 -12.04 1.09 22.28
C LYS A 38 -12.24 2.42 21.55
N ASN A 39 -11.49 3.45 21.92
CA ASN A 39 -11.61 4.77 21.30
C ASN A 39 -11.10 4.81 19.85
N LYS A 40 -10.41 3.76 19.38
CA LYS A 40 -9.89 3.68 18.02
C LYS A 40 -10.76 2.86 17.09
N VAL A 41 -11.72 2.09 17.60
CA VAL A 41 -12.44 1.12 16.76
C VAL A 41 -13.54 1.73 15.91
N ASP A 42 -14.11 2.85 16.36
CA ASP A 42 -15.25 3.48 15.70
C ASP A 42 -14.90 4.02 14.30
N ASP A 43 -13.65 4.43 14.10
CA ASP A 43 -13.18 4.95 12.82
C ASP A 43 -12.59 3.86 11.89
N LEU A 44 -12.43 2.63 12.39
CA LEU A 44 -11.81 1.53 11.64
C LEU A 44 -12.81 0.88 10.68
N LYS A 45 -12.58 1.11 9.39
CA LYS A 45 -13.43 0.57 8.32
C LYS A 45 -12.93 -0.75 7.76
N TYR A 46 -11.62 -0.93 7.66
CA TYR A 46 -11.03 -2.14 7.07
C TYR A 46 -9.99 -2.77 7.98
N ALA A 47 -9.96 -4.11 8.01
CA ALA A 47 -8.92 -4.90 8.65
C ALA A 47 -8.08 -5.62 7.58
N PHE A 48 -6.78 -5.36 7.58
CA PHE A 48 -5.80 -5.96 6.69
C PHE A 48 -5.15 -7.15 7.41
N ALA A 49 -5.39 -8.34 6.87
CA ALA A 49 -4.82 -9.58 7.34
C ALA A 49 -3.40 -9.74 6.80
N ILE A 50 -2.41 -9.75 7.68
CA ILE A 50 -1.00 -9.75 7.31
C ILE A 50 -0.34 -11.02 7.83
N HIS A 51 0.39 -11.70 6.95
CA HIS A 51 1.25 -12.84 7.28
C HIS A 51 2.64 -12.59 6.71
N LYS A 52 3.67 -12.66 7.55
CA LYS A 52 5.07 -12.35 7.18
C LYS A 52 5.22 -11.08 6.32
N ASN A 53 4.57 -10.00 6.76
CA ASN A 53 4.56 -8.68 6.10
C ASN A 53 3.85 -8.64 4.73
N ILE A 54 3.21 -9.71 4.28
CA ILE A 54 2.39 -9.71 3.07
C ILE A 54 0.92 -9.60 3.44
N ILE A 55 0.18 -8.73 2.73
CA ILE A 55 -1.28 -8.65 2.86
C ILE A 55 -1.87 -9.92 2.24
N LYS A 56 -2.51 -10.75 3.05
CA LYS A 56 -3.16 -12.00 2.62
C LYS A 56 -4.64 -11.80 2.32
N ASN A 57 -5.33 -10.91 3.04
CA ASN A 57 -6.72 -10.56 2.77
C ASN A 57 -7.07 -9.18 3.35
N VAL A 58 -8.20 -8.62 2.94
CA VAL A 58 -8.77 -7.39 3.49
C VAL A 58 -10.25 -7.61 3.81
N TYR A 59 -10.65 -7.26 5.03
CA TYR A 59 -12.01 -7.38 5.51
C TYR A 59 -12.64 -6.01 5.73
N LEU A 60 -13.88 -5.83 5.26
CA LEU A 60 -14.74 -4.73 5.66
C LEU A 60 -15.30 -5.04 7.04
N ILE A 61 -15.06 -4.16 7.99
CA ILE A 61 -15.59 -4.28 9.34
C ILE A 61 -17.04 -3.78 9.34
N HIS A 62 -17.97 -4.61 9.83
CA HIS A 62 -19.36 -4.19 10.02
C HIS A 62 -19.61 -3.69 11.45
N ALA A 63 -19.03 -4.38 12.44
CA ALA A 63 -19.23 -4.06 13.85
C ALA A 63 -18.10 -4.63 14.70
N TRP A 64 -17.80 -3.92 15.78
CA TRP A 64 -16.90 -4.34 16.85
C TRP A 64 -17.69 -4.87 18.04
N HIS A 65 -17.13 -5.89 18.68
CA HIS A 65 -17.73 -6.60 19.80
C HIS A 65 -16.69 -6.84 20.89
N ASN A 66 -17.17 -7.13 22.10
CA ASN A 66 -16.27 -7.67 23.13
C ASN A 66 -15.77 -9.06 22.68
N GLY A 67 -14.54 -9.39 23.04
CA GLY A 67 -13.91 -10.65 22.65
C GLY A 67 -14.73 -11.87 23.08
N ASN A 68 -14.83 -12.84 22.17
CA ASN A 68 -15.56 -14.09 22.31
C ASN A 68 -17.07 -13.91 22.58
N THR A 69 -17.71 -12.88 22.01
CA THR A 69 -19.17 -12.69 22.10
C THR A 69 -19.90 -13.04 20.80
N THR A 70 -19.17 -13.24 19.71
CA THR A 70 -19.68 -13.68 18.41
C THR A 70 -19.20 -15.09 18.08
N LEU A 71 -19.95 -15.80 17.23
CA LEU A 71 -19.66 -17.19 16.90
C LEU A 71 -18.41 -17.32 16.02
N TYR A 72 -17.44 -18.12 16.47
CA TYR A 72 -16.31 -18.58 15.67
C TYR A 72 -16.67 -19.89 14.97
N ARG A 73 -16.24 -20.04 13.72
CA ARG A 73 -16.51 -21.22 12.88
C ARG A 73 -15.50 -22.34 13.13
N THR A 74 -14.24 -21.95 13.34
CA THR A 74 -13.10 -22.88 13.37
C THR A 74 -12.36 -22.83 14.72
N ARG A 75 -12.37 -21.68 15.39
CA ARG A 75 -11.70 -21.53 16.69
C ARG A 75 -12.59 -21.93 17.85
N LYS A 76 -12.10 -22.86 18.67
CA LYS A 76 -12.68 -23.17 19.98
C LYS A 76 -11.99 -22.32 21.04
N ILE A 77 -12.73 -21.36 21.61
CA ILE A 77 -12.22 -20.45 22.62
C ILE A 77 -12.87 -20.79 23.95
N ASN A 78 -12.07 -20.88 25.02
CA ASN A 78 -12.60 -21.03 26.38
C ASN A 78 -13.28 -19.72 26.81
N PRO A 79 -14.60 -19.68 27.05
CA PRO A 79 -15.30 -18.46 27.43
C PRO A 79 -14.83 -17.85 28.74
N ASN A 80 -14.22 -18.65 29.62
CA ASN A 80 -13.74 -18.24 30.92
C ASN A 80 -12.26 -17.86 30.94
N ASP A 81 -11.58 -17.80 29.79
CA ASP A 81 -10.18 -17.39 29.75
C ASP A 81 -10.06 -15.92 30.18
N PRO A 82 -9.41 -15.62 31.33
CA PRO A 82 -9.28 -14.26 31.83
C PRO A 82 -8.52 -13.35 30.86
N LYS A 83 -7.73 -13.91 29.94
CA LYS A 83 -7.02 -13.15 28.90
C LYS A 83 -7.98 -12.50 27.91
N ILE A 84 -9.23 -12.97 27.76
CA ILE A 84 -10.21 -12.41 26.81
C ILE A 84 -10.80 -11.09 27.34
N LYS A 85 -10.85 -10.91 28.66
CA LYS A 85 -11.48 -9.75 29.29
C LYS A 85 -10.88 -8.45 28.76
N GLY A 86 -11.73 -7.57 28.24
CA GLY A 86 -11.34 -6.27 27.70
C GLY A 86 -10.70 -6.30 26.31
N ARG A 87 -10.63 -7.47 25.66
CA ARG A 87 -10.25 -7.58 24.25
C ARG A 87 -11.46 -7.40 23.35
N LEU A 88 -11.19 -7.10 22.09
CA LEU A 88 -12.20 -6.83 21.07
C LEU A 88 -12.06 -7.79 19.89
N GLU A 89 -13.16 -7.96 19.18
CA GLU A 89 -13.24 -8.68 17.92
C GLU A 89 -14.16 -7.92 16.97
N PHE A 90 -14.06 -8.20 15.67
CA PHE A 90 -14.99 -7.64 14.70
C PHE A 90 -15.73 -8.74 13.93
N THR A 91 -16.93 -8.40 13.50
CA THR A 91 -17.66 -9.13 12.45
C THR A 91 -17.61 -8.33 11.16
N GLY A 92 -17.52 -9.01 10.03
CA GLY A 92 -17.25 -8.37 8.75
C GLY A 92 -17.38 -9.33 7.58
N ARG A 93 -16.98 -8.87 6.41
CA ARG A 93 -16.89 -9.67 5.18
C ARG A 93 -15.64 -9.30 4.40
N ILE A 94 -15.32 -10.06 3.37
CA ILE A 94 -14.26 -9.69 2.43
C ILE A 94 -14.57 -8.32 1.82
N ALA A 95 -13.60 -7.41 1.87
CA ALA A 95 -13.68 -6.10 1.22
C ALA A 95 -13.32 -6.26 -0.26
N LEU A 96 -14.33 -6.48 -1.10
CA LEU A 96 -14.17 -6.70 -2.54
C LEU A 96 -13.49 -5.51 -3.25
N ASP A 97 -13.76 -4.29 -2.79
CA ASP A 97 -13.14 -3.05 -3.28
C ASP A 97 -11.64 -2.94 -2.94
N MET A 98 -11.16 -3.73 -1.99
CA MET A 98 -9.79 -3.67 -1.45
C MET A 98 -8.95 -4.92 -1.73
N GLN A 99 -9.45 -5.88 -2.51
CA GLN A 99 -8.69 -7.11 -2.86
C GLN A 99 -7.40 -6.81 -3.63
N HIS A 100 -7.38 -5.66 -4.27
CA HIS A 100 -6.28 -5.08 -5.02
C HIS A 100 -5.01 -4.79 -4.18
N PHE A 101 -5.09 -4.94 -2.86
CA PHE A 101 -3.96 -4.87 -1.93
C PHE A 101 -3.30 -6.22 -1.62
N ILE A 102 -3.97 -7.33 -1.93
CA ILE A 102 -3.46 -8.67 -1.62
C ILE A 102 -2.14 -8.92 -2.35
N GLY A 103 -1.20 -9.57 -1.68
CA GLY A 103 0.14 -9.87 -2.17
C GLY A 103 1.16 -8.75 -2.00
N LYS A 104 0.73 -7.55 -1.58
CA LYS A 104 1.66 -6.42 -1.38
C LYS A 104 2.41 -6.54 -0.07
N ASP A 105 3.69 -6.15 -0.12
CA ASP A 105 4.57 -6.09 1.05
C ASP A 105 4.33 -4.80 1.85
N VAL A 106 4.21 -4.96 3.17
CA VAL A 106 4.01 -3.89 4.15
C VAL A 106 5.12 -3.85 5.21
N SER A 107 6.27 -4.45 4.95
CA SER A 107 7.43 -4.48 5.86
C SER A 107 7.91 -3.07 6.22
N LEU A 108 7.88 -2.15 5.26
CA LEU A 108 8.27 -0.74 5.43
C LEU A 108 7.43 0.01 6.48
N TYR A 109 6.28 -0.52 6.86
CA TYR A 109 5.44 0.07 7.91
C TYR A 109 5.80 -0.42 9.30
N TYR A 110 6.70 -1.38 9.46
CA TYR A 110 7.07 -1.90 10.77
C TYR A 110 8.48 -1.48 11.11
N ASN A 111 8.66 -1.04 12.35
CA ASN A 111 10.00 -0.80 12.86
C ASN A 111 10.69 -2.16 13.09
N LYS A 112 12.00 -2.21 12.85
CA LYS A 112 12.79 -3.41 13.13
C LYS A 112 12.67 -3.75 14.62
N GLY A 113 12.21 -4.97 14.93
CA GLY A 113 11.95 -5.42 16.31
C GLY A 113 10.59 -5.01 16.89
N GLU A 114 9.68 -4.42 16.10
CA GLU A 114 8.32 -4.11 16.55
C GLU A 114 7.54 -5.40 16.83
N ALA A 115 7.31 -5.69 18.11
CA ALA A 115 6.62 -6.89 18.57
C ALA A 115 5.08 -6.78 18.55
N ASN A 116 4.54 -5.56 18.39
CA ASN A 116 3.09 -5.36 18.41
C ASN A 116 2.46 -5.91 17.12
N PRO A 117 1.53 -6.88 17.21
CA PRO A 117 0.89 -7.45 16.02
C PRO A 117 -0.12 -6.50 15.37
N ILE A 118 -0.46 -5.37 16.01
CA ILE A 118 -1.50 -4.45 15.57
C ILE A 118 -0.92 -3.09 15.24
N LYS A 119 -1.27 -2.58 14.06
CA LYS A 119 -0.91 -1.22 13.64
C LYS A 119 -2.11 -0.50 13.04
N TYR A 120 -2.24 0.80 13.30
CA TYR A 120 -3.31 1.64 12.77
C TYR A 120 -2.72 2.55 11.70
N MET A 121 -3.47 2.78 10.63
CA MET A 121 -3.01 3.59 9.51
C MET A 121 -4.18 4.22 8.77
N GLU A 122 -3.93 5.35 8.11
CA GLU A 122 -4.88 5.90 7.15
C GLU A 122 -4.77 5.17 5.81
N LEU A 123 -5.91 4.84 5.18
CA LEU A 123 -5.89 4.13 3.90
C LEU A 123 -5.12 4.90 2.81
N ASP A 124 -5.17 6.23 2.84
CA ASP A 124 -4.51 7.08 1.85
C ASP A 124 -2.98 7.01 1.99
N GLN A 125 -2.48 6.93 3.23
CA GLN A 125 -1.05 6.69 3.49
C GLN A 125 -0.62 5.34 2.91
N LEU A 126 -1.46 4.31 3.07
CA LEU A 126 -1.19 2.98 2.53
C LEU A 126 -1.11 2.98 1.00
N GLN A 127 -2.07 3.64 0.36
CA GLN A 127 -2.15 3.75 -1.10
C GLN A 127 -0.95 4.49 -1.69
N ASN A 128 -0.56 5.61 -1.08
CA ASN A 128 0.54 6.42 -1.57
C ASN A 128 1.88 5.65 -1.50
N LEU A 129 2.15 4.93 -0.42
CA LEU A 129 3.42 4.21 -0.30
C LEU A 129 3.54 3.04 -1.28
N ILE A 130 2.46 2.27 -1.43
CA ILE A 130 2.41 1.16 -2.37
C ILE A 130 2.58 1.66 -3.81
N ARG A 131 2.08 2.87 -4.09
CA ARG A 131 2.22 3.54 -5.38
C ARG A 131 3.63 4.09 -5.62
N GLU A 132 4.37 4.46 -4.57
CA GLU A 132 5.78 4.84 -4.63
C GLU A 132 6.72 3.63 -4.81
N TYR A 133 6.34 2.46 -4.29
CA TYR A 133 7.04 1.18 -4.50
C TYR A 133 6.61 0.55 -5.83
N ILE A 134 6.93 1.21 -6.94
CA ILE A 134 6.81 0.64 -8.28
C ILE A 134 7.81 -0.52 -8.35
N VAL A 135 7.31 -1.76 -8.25
CA VAL A 135 8.05 -2.95 -8.67
C VAL A 135 8.10 -2.89 -10.19
N TYR A 136 9.27 -2.60 -10.75
CA TYR A 136 9.47 -2.80 -12.17
C TYR A 136 9.38 -4.31 -12.45
N PRO A 137 8.86 -4.74 -13.61
CA PRO A 137 8.81 -6.16 -13.97
C PRO A 137 10.16 -6.87 -13.81
N ASP A 138 11.25 -6.11 -13.91
CA ASP A 138 12.64 -6.58 -13.81
C ASP A 138 13.18 -6.62 -12.36
N ASP A 139 12.45 -6.07 -11.37
CA ASP A 139 12.86 -5.98 -9.95
C ASP A 139 12.21 -7.07 -9.07
N ILE A 140 11.82 -8.20 -9.66
CA ILE A 140 11.33 -9.35 -8.88
C ILE A 140 12.53 -9.93 -8.12
N ASP A 141 12.48 -9.92 -6.78
CA ASP A 141 13.40 -10.67 -5.94
C ASP A 141 13.17 -12.17 -6.17
N ASP A 142 13.87 -12.71 -7.16
CA ASP A 142 13.94 -14.13 -7.44
C ASP A 142 15.02 -14.71 -6.52
N ASN A 143 14.60 -15.18 -5.33
CA ASN A 143 15.50 -15.92 -4.45
C ASN A 143 15.96 -17.24 -5.08
N ASP A 144 15.34 -17.66 -6.18
CA ASP A 144 15.73 -18.82 -6.98
C ASP A 144 16.03 -18.36 -8.41
N LEU A 145 17.30 -18.43 -8.83
CA LEU A 145 17.83 -17.97 -10.13
C LEU A 145 17.32 -18.80 -11.33
N PHE A 146 16.01 -18.87 -11.57
CA PHE A 146 15.42 -19.58 -12.71
C PHE A 146 14.79 -18.61 -13.73
N GLU A 147 15.48 -18.39 -14.85
CA GLU A 147 14.92 -17.69 -16.02
C GLU A 147 13.66 -18.41 -16.56
N GLY A 148 12.63 -17.64 -16.91
CA GLY A 148 11.46 -18.13 -17.69
C GLY A 148 10.17 -18.38 -16.91
N SER A 149 10.16 -18.18 -15.59
CA SER A 149 8.96 -18.32 -14.75
C SER A 149 7.96 -17.18 -15.01
N LYS A 150 6.76 -17.51 -15.50
CA LYS A 150 5.69 -16.52 -15.74
C LYS A 150 4.98 -16.17 -14.44
N LYS A 151 5.27 -15.01 -13.87
CA LYS A 151 4.56 -14.46 -12.71
C LYS A 151 3.55 -13.40 -13.18
N GLN A 152 2.26 -13.64 -12.94
CA GLN A 152 1.21 -12.70 -13.35
C GLN A 152 1.08 -11.58 -12.30
N ILE A 153 1.57 -10.38 -12.63
CA ILE A 153 1.44 -9.20 -11.78
C ILE A 153 0.15 -8.47 -12.15
N THR A 154 -0.79 -8.37 -11.21
CA THR A 154 -2.02 -7.60 -11.40
C THR A 154 -1.78 -6.17 -10.89
N VAL A 155 -1.40 -5.27 -11.79
CA VAL A 155 -1.23 -3.85 -11.45
C VAL A 155 -2.60 -3.16 -11.40
N ASN A 156 -2.95 -2.60 -10.25
CA ASN A 156 -4.14 -1.79 -10.13
C ASN A 156 -3.88 -0.43 -10.73
N ALA A 157 -4.47 -0.21 -11.90
CA ALA A 157 -4.49 1.07 -12.62
C ALA A 157 -5.37 2.11 -11.90
N TYR A 158 -5.28 2.21 -10.57
CA TYR A 158 -6.10 3.10 -9.76
C TYR A 158 -5.65 4.55 -9.97
N GLU A 159 -6.29 5.14 -10.98
CA GLU A 159 -6.63 6.55 -11.17
C GLU A 159 -5.47 7.55 -11.00
N ARG A 160 -4.57 7.53 -11.97
CA ARG A 160 -4.07 8.80 -12.50
C ARG A 160 -5.16 9.33 -13.42
N SER A 161 -5.71 10.51 -13.14
CA SER A 161 -6.54 11.18 -14.15
C SER A 161 -5.71 11.32 -15.41
N LEU A 162 -6.05 10.54 -16.43
CA LEU A 162 -5.41 10.62 -17.75
C LEU A 162 -5.44 12.06 -18.24
N GLN A 163 -6.53 12.76 -17.94
CA GLN A 163 -6.75 14.16 -18.24
C GLN A 163 -5.81 15.08 -17.44
N ALA A 164 -5.58 14.86 -16.15
CA ALA A 164 -4.61 15.65 -15.39
C ALA A 164 -3.18 15.44 -15.92
N ARG A 165 -2.82 14.20 -16.27
CA ARG A 165 -1.54 13.92 -16.94
C ARG A 165 -1.45 14.64 -18.29
N GLN A 166 -2.46 14.50 -19.14
CA GLN A 166 -2.50 15.13 -20.46
C GLN A 166 -2.41 16.65 -20.35
N ASN A 167 -3.12 17.26 -19.41
CA ASN A 167 -3.08 18.70 -19.17
C ASN A 167 -1.71 19.16 -18.67
N CYS A 168 -1.07 18.39 -17.79
CA CYS A 168 0.30 18.67 -17.33
C CYS A 168 1.29 18.63 -18.51
N ILE A 169 1.23 17.60 -19.36
CA ILE A 169 2.11 17.47 -20.53
C ILE A 169 1.78 18.53 -21.59
N ALA A 170 0.51 18.85 -21.81
CA ALA A 170 0.12 19.90 -22.74
C ALA A 170 0.67 21.27 -22.32
N HIS A 171 0.77 21.52 -21.01
CA HIS A 171 1.31 22.77 -20.47
C HIS A 171 2.85 22.79 -20.40
N TYR A 172 3.47 21.75 -19.83
CA TYR A 172 4.93 21.72 -19.58
C TYR A 172 5.75 21.02 -20.66
N GLY A 173 5.09 20.28 -21.56
CA GLY A 173 5.74 19.40 -22.52
C GLY A 173 6.25 18.10 -21.91
N THR A 174 7.13 17.43 -22.66
CA THR A 174 7.69 16.10 -22.32
C THR A 174 9.13 16.14 -21.85
N LYS A 175 9.67 17.34 -21.60
CA LYS A 175 11.03 17.51 -21.11
C LYS A 175 11.05 17.35 -19.59
N CYS A 176 12.03 16.62 -19.09
CA CYS A 176 12.24 16.48 -17.65
C CYS A 176 12.57 17.84 -17.04
N VAL A 177 11.83 18.28 -16.01
CA VAL A 177 12.12 19.58 -15.35
C VAL A 177 13.42 19.56 -14.56
N ILE A 178 13.92 18.38 -14.18
CA ILE A 178 15.14 18.23 -13.37
C ILE A 178 16.39 18.26 -14.25
N CYS A 179 16.48 17.36 -15.23
CA CYS A 179 17.69 17.16 -16.04
C CYS A 179 17.56 17.61 -17.50
N SER A 180 16.43 18.20 -17.87
CA SER A 180 16.12 18.64 -19.24
C SER A 180 16.12 17.54 -20.30
N PHE A 181 16.15 16.26 -19.89
CA PHE A 181 16.12 15.12 -20.80
C PHE A 181 14.82 15.10 -21.59
N ASP A 182 14.93 14.86 -22.89
CA ASP A 182 13.83 14.81 -23.85
C ASP A 182 13.89 13.50 -24.62
N PHE A 183 12.94 12.59 -24.35
CA PHE A 183 12.91 11.28 -24.98
C PHE A 183 12.71 11.37 -26.48
N LYS A 184 11.88 12.30 -26.99
CA LYS A 184 11.69 12.45 -28.43
C LYS A 184 12.98 12.91 -29.11
N LYS A 185 13.69 13.85 -28.48
CA LYS A 185 14.95 14.36 -29.04
C LYS A 185 16.03 13.29 -29.10
N ILE A 186 16.14 12.43 -28.09
CA ILE A 186 17.21 11.44 -27.98
C ILE A 186 16.87 10.14 -28.74
N TYR A 187 15.64 9.67 -28.63
CA TYR A 187 15.22 8.38 -29.17
C TYR A 187 14.35 8.50 -30.42
N GLY A 188 14.04 9.71 -30.89
CA GLY A 188 13.16 9.91 -32.04
C GLY A 188 11.69 9.61 -31.70
N GLU A 189 10.94 9.13 -32.68
CA GLU A 189 9.48 8.98 -32.55
C GLU A 189 9.04 8.00 -31.45
N ILE A 190 9.86 6.98 -31.13
CA ILE A 190 9.55 6.06 -30.02
C ILE A 190 9.53 6.74 -28.65
N GLY A 191 10.21 7.89 -28.51
CA GLY A 191 10.22 8.71 -27.31
C GLY A 191 9.09 9.74 -27.25
N HIS A 192 8.22 9.80 -28.26
CA HIS A 192 7.14 10.78 -28.30
C HIS A 192 6.15 10.57 -27.14
N ASN A 193 5.84 11.65 -26.40
CA ASN A 193 4.98 11.63 -25.21
C ASN A 193 5.44 10.70 -24.06
N PHE A 194 6.66 10.19 -24.13
CA PHE A 194 7.24 9.36 -23.09
C PHE A 194 7.89 10.23 -22.01
N ILE A 195 7.19 10.37 -20.88
CA ILE A 195 7.66 11.09 -19.69
C ILE A 195 6.83 10.67 -18.47
N HIS A 196 7.41 10.61 -17.28
CA HIS A 196 6.64 10.42 -16.05
C HIS A 196 6.10 11.76 -15.54
N VAL A 197 4.98 11.74 -14.81
CA VAL A 197 4.43 12.92 -14.16
C VAL A 197 4.42 12.68 -12.65
N HIS A 198 5.15 13.53 -11.94
CA HIS A 198 5.39 13.46 -10.50
C HIS A 198 4.56 14.52 -9.77
N HIS A 199 4.09 14.20 -8.56
CA HIS A 199 3.35 15.15 -7.73
C HIS A 199 4.33 15.90 -6.84
N ILE A 200 4.34 17.24 -6.91
CA ILE A 200 5.26 18.08 -6.11
C ILE A 200 4.92 17.98 -4.62
N LYS A 201 3.62 18.01 -4.29
CA LYS A 201 3.14 17.79 -2.93
C LYS A 201 2.74 16.33 -2.76
N PRO A 202 3.23 15.64 -1.72
CA PRO A 202 2.75 14.31 -1.39
C PRO A 202 1.23 14.33 -1.25
N LEU A 203 0.54 13.42 -1.93
CA LEU A 203 -0.92 13.28 -1.84
C LEU A 203 -1.42 13.02 -0.40
N SER A 204 -0.52 12.71 0.54
CA SER A 204 -0.82 12.56 1.97
C SER A 204 -1.13 13.86 2.71
N GLU A 205 -0.85 15.02 2.12
CA GLU A 205 -1.13 16.35 2.71
C GLU A 205 -2.41 16.99 2.13
N ILE A 206 -3.15 16.24 1.33
CA ILE A 206 -4.21 16.74 0.48
C ILE A 206 -5.54 16.08 0.89
N ASP A 207 -6.46 16.88 1.44
CA ASP A 207 -7.76 16.43 2.00
C ASP A 207 -8.71 15.80 0.95
N GLU A 208 -9.66 14.97 1.42
CA GLU A 208 -10.50 13.97 0.68
C GLU A 208 -11.33 14.47 -0.53
N LYS A 209 -11.25 15.75 -0.93
CA LYS A 209 -11.85 16.30 -2.17
C LYS A 209 -10.96 17.35 -2.83
N TYR A 210 -9.69 17.04 -3.03
CA TYR A 210 -8.82 17.95 -3.76
C TYR A 210 -8.94 17.76 -5.26
N LYS A 211 -9.40 18.80 -5.94
CA LYS A 211 -9.31 18.89 -7.39
C LYS A 211 -7.84 19.12 -7.74
N ILE A 212 -7.17 18.06 -8.21
CA ILE A 212 -5.79 18.15 -8.67
C ILE A 212 -5.66 19.26 -9.72
N ASN A 213 -4.72 20.17 -9.49
CA ASN A 213 -4.32 21.18 -10.45
C ASN A 213 -3.13 20.63 -11.25
N PRO A 214 -3.32 20.29 -12.54
CA PRO A 214 -2.26 19.74 -13.39
C PRO A 214 -1.05 20.65 -13.57
N ILE A 215 -1.21 21.93 -13.26
CA ILE A 215 -0.16 22.94 -13.38
C ILE A 215 0.52 23.15 -12.03
N GLU A 216 -0.20 23.20 -10.92
CA GLU A 216 0.45 23.47 -9.62
C GLU A 216 1.00 22.22 -8.95
N ASP A 217 0.34 21.07 -9.11
CA ASP A 217 0.65 19.86 -8.35
C ASP A 217 1.56 18.90 -9.09
N LEU A 218 1.70 19.04 -10.41
CA LEU A 218 2.32 18.04 -11.27
C LEU A 218 3.52 18.58 -12.04
N ARG A 219 4.58 17.78 -12.18
CA ARG A 219 5.73 18.10 -13.03
C ARG A 219 6.16 16.92 -13.89
N PRO A 220 6.52 17.13 -15.16
CA PRO A 220 7.13 16.09 -15.98
C PRO A 220 8.56 15.80 -15.53
N VAL A 221 8.86 14.54 -15.23
CA VAL A 221 10.18 14.06 -14.83
C VAL A 221 10.53 12.78 -15.60
N CYS A 222 11.81 12.56 -15.93
CA CYS A 222 12.22 11.30 -16.53
C CYS A 222 12.20 10.15 -15.50
N PRO A 223 12.10 8.88 -15.92
CA PRO A 223 12.10 7.73 -15.02
C PRO A 223 13.29 7.73 -14.05
N ASN A 224 14.48 8.11 -14.51
CA ASN A 224 15.69 8.14 -13.68
C ASN A 224 15.60 9.20 -12.57
N CYS A 225 15.21 10.44 -12.91
CA CYS A 225 15.02 11.49 -11.90
C CYS A 225 13.86 11.17 -10.96
N HIS A 226 12.78 10.58 -11.47
CA HIS A 226 11.66 10.12 -10.65
C HIS A 226 12.11 9.09 -9.62
N ALA A 227 12.93 8.12 -10.02
CA ALA A 227 13.51 7.15 -9.10
C ALA A 227 14.41 7.83 -8.05
N MET A 228 15.22 8.83 -8.43
CA MET A 228 16.09 9.56 -7.50
C MET A 228 15.30 10.37 -6.45
N ILE A 229 14.20 11.02 -6.84
CA ILE A 229 13.31 11.74 -5.91
C ILE A 229 12.87 10.82 -4.76
N HIS A 230 12.49 9.58 -5.08
CA HIS A 230 11.96 8.61 -4.11
C HIS A 230 13.03 7.74 -3.42
N LYS A 231 14.33 8.03 -3.57
CA LYS A 231 15.40 7.27 -2.89
C LYS A 231 15.46 7.47 -1.37
N ARG A 232 14.75 8.46 -0.81
CA ARG A 232 14.70 8.78 0.62
C ARG A 232 13.26 9.05 1.06
N LYS A 233 13.00 8.93 2.37
CA LYS A 233 11.81 9.47 3.04
C LYS A 233 12.23 10.54 4.07
N PRO A 234 11.65 11.77 4.02
CA PRO A 234 10.76 12.27 2.98
C PRO A 234 11.46 12.31 1.60
N PRO A 235 10.68 12.27 0.48
CA PRO A 235 11.23 12.38 -0.87
C PRO A 235 12.07 13.65 -1.02
N TYR A 236 13.03 13.63 -1.94
CA TYR A 236 13.75 14.84 -2.31
C TYR A 236 12.83 15.77 -3.11
N SER A 237 12.93 17.07 -2.85
CA SER A 237 12.37 18.09 -3.74
C SER A 237 13.03 18.05 -5.11
N ILE A 238 12.35 18.64 -6.10
CA ILE A 238 12.88 18.80 -7.46
C ILE A 238 14.20 19.57 -7.42
N GLU A 239 14.24 20.64 -6.61
CA GLU A 239 15.39 21.51 -6.41
C GLU A 239 16.55 20.74 -5.78
N GLU A 240 16.31 19.92 -4.75
CA GLU A 240 17.35 19.08 -4.13
C GLU A 240 18.00 18.11 -5.12
N ILE A 241 17.24 17.53 -6.05
CA ILE A 241 17.82 16.65 -7.06
C ILE A 241 18.55 17.47 -8.13
N GLN A 242 18.02 18.62 -8.55
CA GLN A 242 18.68 19.50 -9.50
C GLN A 242 20.08 19.92 -9.00
N ASP A 243 20.21 20.28 -7.73
CA ASP A 243 21.48 20.70 -7.12
C ASP A 243 22.51 19.55 -7.03
N ARG A 244 22.05 18.30 -7.05
CA ARG A 244 22.90 17.10 -6.99
C ARG A 244 23.35 16.62 -8.36
N ILE A 245 22.71 17.07 -9.44
CA ILE A 245 23.09 16.71 -10.80
C ILE A 245 24.29 17.56 -11.21
N LYS A 246 25.41 16.88 -11.46
CA LYS A 246 26.54 17.49 -12.18
C LYS A 246 26.15 17.57 -13.66
N LYS A 247 26.10 18.78 -14.20
CA LYS A 247 25.86 19.04 -15.62
C LYS A 247 27.16 18.95 -16.41
#